data_AF-A0A225WPP0-F1
#
_entry.id   AF-A0A225WPP0-F1
#
_cell.length_a   1.000
_cell.length_b   1.000
_cell.length_c   1.000
_cell.angle_alpha   90.00
_cell.angle_beta   90.00
_cell.angle_gamma   90.00
#
_symmetry.space_group_name_H-M   'P 1'
#
loop_
_entity.id
_entity.type
_entity.pdbx_description
1 polymer ?
#
loop_
_entity_poly.entity_id
_entity_poly.type
_entity_poly.pdbx_seq_one_letter_code
_entity_poly.pdbx_strand_id
1 'polypeptide(L)'
;MLARDRMLSDAIIDFAFRCICNWVGDSYAMDSFAPTFGSPRPPATRISRFHFVVLPVHLNGIHWGVIMVRMAYHLEQPRLTPYYYAPLCSNAYRSTMEDVYEKTVATFLRSWHRESIPGTERSVEDHGVWIGGPKQPDGTSCGVLCIAHVYDMLNDYSRLARGAVTEEDVAVMRLRIMWMIQMQPYLTTKSNELTRAVEATDIELLATVINKMLFIKNS
;
A
#
# COMPACT_ATOMS: atom_id res chain seq x y z
N MET A 1 -7.69 -7.17 -24.92
CA MET A 1 -7.21 -7.30 -23.52
C MET A 1 -6.46 -6.01 -23.17
N LEU A 2 -7.13 -5.01 -22.57
CA LEU A 2 -6.63 -3.62 -22.49
C LEU A 2 -5.86 -3.28 -21.19
N ALA A 3 -5.78 -4.21 -20.23
CA ALA A 3 -4.87 -4.16 -19.09
C ALA A 3 -4.35 -5.58 -18.84
N ARG A 4 -3.04 -5.75 -18.69
CA ARG A 4 -2.40 -7.08 -18.59
C ARG A 4 -2.89 -7.85 -17.36
N ASP A 5 -2.90 -9.17 -17.47
CA ASP A 5 -3.23 -10.18 -16.45
C ASP A 5 -2.11 -10.44 -15.43
N ARG A 6 -1.03 -9.67 -15.48
CA ARG A 6 0.13 -9.84 -14.60
C ARG A 6 -0.19 -9.40 -13.17
N MET A 7 0.46 -10.05 -12.22
CA MET A 7 0.50 -9.61 -10.83
C MET A 7 1.20 -8.26 -10.71
N LEU A 8 0.70 -7.41 -9.82
CA LEU A 8 1.29 -6.10 -9.55
C LEU A 8 2.60 -6.28 -8.78
N SER A 9 3.61 -5.49 -9.12
CA SER A 9 4.89 -5.45 -8.39
C SER A 9 4.79 -4.60 -7.13
N ASP A 10 5.77 -4.73 -6.24
CA ASP A 10 5.92 -3.91 -5.02
C ASP A 10 5.81 -2.41 -5.36
N ALA A 11 6.56 -1.95 -6.37
CA ALA A 11 6.56 -0.56 -6.80
C ALA A 11 5.16 -0.02 -7.15
N ILE A 12 4.32 -0.84 -7.82
CA ILE A 12 2.96 -0.43 -8.17
C ILE A 12 2.06 -0.41 -6.92
N ILE A 13 2.19 -1.43 -6.05
CA ILE A 13 1.40 -1.56 -4.83
C ILE A 13 1.71 -0.41 -3.86
N ASP A 14 2.98 -0.16 -3.55
CA ASP A 14 3.40 0.91 -2.64
C ASP A 14 3.04 2.29 -3.19
N PHE A 15 3.16 2.47 -4.50
CA PHE A 15 2.73 3.70 -5.14
C PHE A 15 1.22 3.92 -4.99
N ALA A 16 0.41 2.89 -5.30
CA ALA A 16 -1.04 2.95 -5.21
C ALA A 16 -1.52 3.22 -3.78
N PHE A 17 -0.95 2.53 -2.78
CA PHE A 17 -1.30 2.70 -1.39
C PHE A 17 -0.97 4.12 -0.89
N ARG A 18 0.22 4.64 -1.23
CA ARG A 18 0.58 6.03 -0.93
C ARG A 18 -0.37 7.03 -1.58
N CYS A 19 -0.75 6.82 -2.84
CA CYS A 19 -1.72 7.69 -3.52
C CYS A 19 -3.06 7.71 -2.80
N ILE A 20 -3.58 6.53 -2.44
CA ILE A 20 -4.87 6.41 -1.74
C ILE A 20 -4.80 7.06 -0.36
N CYS A 21 -3.77 6.76 0.43
CA CYS A 21 -3.62 7.34 1.76
C CYS A 21 -3.50 8.87 1.73
N ASN A 22 -2.70 9.40 0.79
CA ASN A 22 -2.55 10.84 0.63
C ASN A 22 -3.84 11.51 0.14
N TRP A 23 -4.61 10.83 -0.71
CA TRP A 23 -5.88 11.34 -1.24
C TRP A 23 -6.99 11.37 -0.20
N VAL A 24 -7.18 10.28 0.56
CA VAL A 24 -8.19 10.22 1.62
C VAL A 24 -7.81 11.15 2.78
N GLY A 25 -6.51 11.31 3.03
CA GLY A 25 -6.01 12.04 4.19
C GLY A 25 -6.02 11.17 5.45
N ASP A 26 -5.42 11.68 6.52
CA ASP A 26 -5.39 11.09 7.86
C ASP A 26 -5.08 9.58 7.89
N SER A 27 -4.29 9.09 6.92
CA SER A 27 -3.88 7.69 6.81
C SER A 27 -2.44 7.61 6.34
N TYR A 28 -1.76 6.54 6.76
CA TYR A 28 -0.33 6.34 6.50
C TYR A 28 -0.08 5.00 5.82
N ALA A 29 0.58 5.03 4.68
CA ALA A 29 1.03 3.84 3.97
C ALA A 29 2.44 3.44 4.40
N MET A 30 2.57 2.27 5.02
CA MET A 30 3.84 1.59 5.22
C MET A 30 4.30 0.96 3.90
N ASP A 31 5.61 0.83 3.78
CA ASP A 31 6.26 0.25 2.61
C ASP A 31 6.25 -1.29 2.68
N SER A 32 6.00 -1.97 1.55
CA SER A 32 5.93 -3.45 1.49
C SER A 32 7.21 -4.15 1.97
N PHE A 33 8.34 -3.45 1.95
CA PHE A 33 9.64 -3.95 2.38
C PHE A 33 9.86 -3.85 3.90
N ALA A 34 8.98 -3.17 4.64
CA ALA A 34 9.12 -2.98 6.10
C ALA A 34 9.24 -4.30 6.92
N PRO A 35 8.54 -5.40 6.59
CA PRO A 35 8.72 -6.68 7.30
C PRO A 35 10.09 -7.31 7.08
N THR A 36 10.75 -7.02 5.95
CA THR A 36 12.05 -7.61 5.59
C THR A 36 13.22 -6.77 6.03
N PHE A 37 13.15 -5.45 5.84
CA PHE A 37 14.26 -4.52 6.08
C PHE A 37 14.07 -3.64 7.32
N GLY A 38 12.96 -3.83 8.03
CA GLY A 38 12.58 -3.01 9.17
C GLY A 38 11.77 -1.78 8.74
N SER A 39 11.03 -1.23 9.70
CA SER A 39 10.25 -0.01 9.46
C SER A 39 11.15 1.23 9.50
N PRO A 40 10.89 2.24 8.64
CA PRO A 40 11.54 3.53 8.78
C PRO A 40 11.14 4.19 10.11
N ARG A 41 11.85 5.26 10.48
CA ARG A 41 11.42 6.09 11.61
C ARG A 41 10.00 6.60 11.37
N PRO A 42 9.15 6.67 12.41
CA PRO A 42 7.84 7.27 12.28
C PRO A 42 7.90 8.71 11.75
N PRO A 43 6.86 9.17 11.04
CA PRO A 43 6.80 10.56 10.60
C PRO A 43 6.69 11.50 11.81
N ALA A 44 7.20 12.73 11.67
CA ALA A 44 7.17 13.73 12.73
C ALA A 44 5.75 14.17 13.10
N THR A 45 4.79 13.98 12.19
CA THR A 45 3.37 14.27 12.44
C THR A 45 2.85 13.39 13.56
N ARG A 46 2.03 13.97 14.44
CA ARG A 46 1.46 13.26 15.59
C ARG A 46 0.58 12.09 15.17
N ILE A 47 0.77 10.91 15.78
CA ILE A 47 0.00 9.69 15.46
C ILE A 47 -1.51 9.89 15.60
N SER A 48 -1.96 10.73 16.55
CA SER A 48 -3.38 11.01 16.78
C SER A 48 -4.06 11.77 15.65
N ARG A 49 -3.31 12.25 14.65
CA ARG A 49 -3.87 12.86 13.43
C ARG A 49 -4.25 11.83 12.38
N PHE A 50 -3.93 10.56 12.62
CA PHE A 50 -4.18 9.49 11.68
C PHE A 50 -5.29 8.58 12.21
N HIS A 51 -6.16 8.15 11.31
CA HIS A 51 -7.20 7.16 11.54
C HIS A 51 -6.80 5.77 11.03
N PHE A 52 -5.85 5.69 10.10
CA PHE A 52 -5.40 4.42 9.54
C PHE A 52 -3.89 4.32 9.33
N VAL A 53 -3.37 3.12 9.55
CA VAL A 53 -2.10 2.67 8.97
C VAL A 53 -2.36 1.47 8.09
N VAL A 54 -1.78 1.46 6.89
CA VAL A 54 -1.93 0.35 5.93
C VAL A 54 -0.56 -0.22 5.56
N LEU A 55 -0.45 -1.54 5.52
CA LEU A 55 0.75 -2.25 5.11
C LEU A 55 0.38 -3.31 4.05
N PRO A 56 0.85 -3.19 2.80
CA PRO A 56 0.82 -4.29 1.86
C PRO A 56 1.81 -5.37 2.31
N VAL A 57 1.41 -6.64 2.20
CA VAL A 57 2.24 -7.78 2.61
C VAL A 57 2.47 -8.69 1.43
N HIS A 58 3.73 -8.88 1.05
CA HIS A 58 4.11 -9.81 0.00
C HIS A 58 4.26 -11.23 0.58
N LEU A 59 3.24 -12.05 0.38
CA LEU A 59 3.12 -13.39 0.93
C LEU A 59 3.82 -14.41 0.01
N ASN A 60 4.89 -15.01 0.51
CA ASN A 60 5.70 -16.03 -0.17
C ASN A 60 6.22 -15.63 -1.57
N GLY A 61 6.36 -14.34 -1.85
CA GLY A 61 6.88 -13.83 -3.12
C GLY A 61 5.95 -14.02 -4.33
N ILE A 62 4.72 -14.49 -4.12
CA ILE A 62 3.78 -14.84 -5.20
C ILE A 62 2.34 -14.40 -4.94
N HIS A 63 2.06 -13.74 -3.81
CA HIS A 63 0.72 -13.35 -3.41
C HIS A 63 0.74 -12.06 -2.60
N TRP A 64 -0.28 -11.23 -2.75
CA TRP A 64 -0.45 -10.01 -1.97
C TRP A 64 -1.55 -10.18 -0.93
N GLY A 65 -1.25 -9.77 0.31
CA GLY A 65 -2.22 -9.48 1.35
C GLY A 65 -2.12 -8.02 1.79
N VAL A 66 -3.01 -7.60 2.68
CA VAL A 66 -2.96 -6.26 3.29
C VAL A 66 -3.39 -6.30 4.75
N ILE A 67 -2.68 -5.53 5.57
CA ILE A 67 -2.99 -5.25 6.96
C ILE A 67 -3.42 -3.79 7.04
N MET A 68 -4.59 -3.52 7.60
CA MET A 68 -5.12 -2.17 7.82
C MET A 68 -5.43 -2.01 9.29
N VAL A 69 -4.85 -1.02 9.96
CA VAL A 69 -5.09 -0.77 11.39
C VAL A 69 -5.91 0.48 11.52
N ARG A 70 -7.14 0.35 12.03
CA ARG A 70 -7.95 1.50 12.44
C ARG A 70 -7.44 2.01 13.78
N MET A 71 -7.24 3.31 13.88
CA MET A 71 -6.70 3.97 15.07
C MET A 71 -7.72 4.95 15.65
N ALA A 72 -8.13 4.71 16.89
CA ALA A 72 -9.12 5.52 17.60
C ALA A 72 -8.45 6.32 18.73
N TYR A 73 -7.68 7.35 18.36
CA TYR A 73 -6.99 8.24 19.30
C TYR A 73 -7.88 9.33 19.94
N HIS A 74 -9.15 9.40 19.55
CA HIS A 74 -10.13 10.30 20.16
C HIS A 74 -10.72 9.76 21.47
N LEU A 75 -10.45 8.49 21.81
CA LEU A 75 -10.89 7.86 23.05
C LEU A 75 -9.93 8.20 24.20
N GLU A 76 -10.41 8.13 25.45
CA GLU A 76 -9.58 8.34 26.65
C GLU A 76 -8.35 7.43 26.65
N GLN A 77 -8.55 6.15 26.29
CA GLN A 77 -7.49 5.19 26.03
C GLN A 77 -7.49 4.86 24.52
N PRO A 78 -6.41 5.17 23.77
CA PRO A 78 -6.37 4.91 22.33
C PRO A 78 -6.55 3.42 22.01
N ARG A 79 -7.33 3.12 20.97
CA ARG A 79 -7.51 1.73 20.48
C ARG A 79 -6.95 1.52 19.08
N LEU A 80 -6.35 0.35 18.87
CA LEU A 80 -5.83 -0.11 17.59
C LEU A 80 -6.57 -1.38 17.17
N THR A 81 -7.29 -1.35 16.07
CA THR A 81 -8.02 -2.51 15.55
C THR A 81 -7.38 -2.97 14.24
N PRO A 82 -6.64 -4.09 14.22
CA PRO A 82 -6.08 -4.61 12.99
C PRO A 82 -7.11 -5.38 12.16
N TYR A 83 -7.12 -5.13 10.85
CA TYR A 83 -7.91 -5.82 9.85
C TYR A 83 -6.98 -6.52 8.87
N TYR A 84 -7.25 -7.79 8.61
CA TYR A 84 -6.45 -8.64 7.74
C TYR A 84 -7.26 -9.03 6.51
N TYR A 85 -6.66 -8.88 5.34
CA TYR A 85 -7.27 -9.33 4.11
C TYR A 85 -6.24 -10.01 3.20
N ALA A 86 -6.60 -11.21 2.73
CA ALA A 86 -5.86 -11.96 1.73
C ALA A 86 -6.85 -12.42 0.65
N PRO A 87 -6.74 -11.94 -0.61
CA PRO A 87 -7.70 -12.18 -1.69
C PRO A 87 -7.92 -13.66 -2.06
N LEU A 88 -7.03 -14.57 -1.67
CA LEU A 88 -7.28 -16.01 -1.84
C LEU A 88 -8.36 -16.55 -0.88
N CYS A 89 -8.72 -15.79 0.15
CA CYS A 89 -9.64 -16.18 1.23
C CYS A 89 -9.28 -17.53 1.85
N SER A 90 -7.98 -17.82 1.91
CA SER A 90 -7.41 -19.05 2.47
C SER A 90 -6.87 -18.80 3.87
N ASN A 91 -6.98 -19.79 4.75
CA ASN A 91 -6.40 -19.72 6.08
C ASN A 91 -4.86 -19.89 6.08
N ALA A 92 -4.26 -20.29 4.95
CA ALA A 92 -2.84 -20.61 4.84
C ALA A 92 -1.91 -19.44 5.22
N TYR A 93 -2.36 -18.20 5.05
CA TYR A 93 -1.55 -17.00 5.31
C TYR A 93 -1.89 -16.31 6.63
N ARG A 94 -2.81 -16.85 7.43
CA ARG A 94 -3.27 -16.15 8.65
C ARG A 94 -2.16 -15.92 9.65
N SER A 95 -1.49 -17.01 10.02
CA SER A 95 -0.39 -16.96 10.97
C SER A 95 0.72 -16.01 10.50
N THR A 96 1.04 -16.00 9.20
CA THR A 96 2.04 -15.09 8.63
C THR A 96 1.62 -13.63 8.73
N MET A 97 0.37 -13.30 8.39
CA MET A 97 -0.15 -11.93 8.46
C MET A 97 -0.21 -11.41 9.90
N GLU A 98 -0.65 -12.25 10.83
CA GLU A 98 -0.67 -11.93 12.27
C GLU A 98 0.74 -11.73 12.82
N ASP A 99 1.71 -12.57 12.43
CA ASP A 99 3.12 -12.41 12.81
C ASP A 99 3.74 -11.13 12.24
N VAL A 100 3.42 -10.79 10.98
CA VAL A 100 3.85 -9.54 10.34
C VAL A 100 3.27 -8.32 11.07
N TYR A 101 1.99 -8.37 11.47
CA TYR A 101 1.37 -7.32 12.27
C TYR A 101 2.14 -7.10 13.58
N GLU A 102 2.31 -8.16 14.38
CA GLU A 102 2.94 -8.08 15.69
C GLU A 102 4.38 -7.55 15.63
N LYS A 103 5.17 -8.09 14.70
CA LYS A 103 6.60 -7.75 14.58
C LYS A 103 6.82 -6.39 13.94
N THR A 104 5.99 -6.03 12.95
CA THR A 104 6.24 -4.85 12.11
C THR A 104 5.30 -3.71 12.47
N VAL A 105 4.00 -3.90 12.26
CA VAL A 105 3.01 -2.81 12.35
C VAL A 105 2.82 -2.36 13.79
N ALA A 106 2.60 -3.29 14.73
CA ALA A 106 2.40 -2.97 16.13
C ALA A 106 3.67 -2.32 16.74
N THR A 107 4.86 -2.84 16.42
CA THR A 107 6.13 -2.22 16.83
C THR A 107 6.28 -0.79 16.31
N PHE A 108 5.97 -0.56 15.03
CA PHE A 108 6.01 0.76 14.42
C PHE A 108 5.05 1.73 15.12
N LEU A 109 3.79 1.32 15.33
CA LEU A 109 2.76 2.12 15.98
C LEU A 109 3.12 2.46 17.43
N ARG A 110 3.67 1.51 18.20
CA ARG A 110 4.14 1.73 19.57
C ARG A 110 5.29 2.75 19.60
N SER A 111 6.23 2.68 18.65
CA SER A 111 7.32 3.68 18.57
C SER A 111 6.77 5.06 18.24
N TRP A 112 5.87 5.15 17.25
CA TRP A 112 5.27 6.40 16.84
C TRP A 112 4.44 7.06 17.95
N HIS A 113 3.67 6.26 18.70
CA HIS A 113 2.96 6.73 19.90
C HIS A 113 3.92 7.34 20.91
N ARG A 114 4.95 6.59 21.31
CA ARG A 114 5.94 7.02 22.31
C ARG A 114 6.66 8.29 21.89
N GLU A 115 7.00 8.42 20.60
CA GLU A 115 7.73 9.55 20.07
C GLU A 115 6.86 10.81 19.91
N SER A 116 5.60 10.65 19.51
CA SER A 116 4.75 11.79 19.16
C SER A 116 3.80 12.26 20.26
N ILE A 117 3.55 11.42 21.27
CA ILE A 117 2.70 11.72 22.42
C ILE A 117 3.34 11.14 23.70
N PRO A 118 4.51 11.64 24.13
CA PRO A 118 5.18 11.10 25.31
C PRO A 118 4.34 11.32 26.57
N GLY A 119 4.29 10.30 27.44
CA GLY A 119 3.63 10.38 28.75
C GLY A 119 2.13 10.08 28.75
N THR A 120 1.50 9.79 27.61
CA THR A 120 0.12 9.30 27.56
C THR A 120 0.03 7.80 27.79
N GLU A 121 -1.14 7.32 28.19
CA GLU A 121 -1.42 5.89 28.26
C GLU A 121 -1.18 5.21 26.92
N ARG A 122 -0.62 3.99 26.98
CA ARG A 122 -0.39 3.18 25.79
C ARG A 122 -1.71 2.82 25.14
N SER A 123 -1.69 2.74 23.82
CA SER A 123 -2.81 2.19 23.08
C SER A 123 -3.07 0.73 23.43
N VAL A 124 -4.35 0.34 23.45
CA VAL A 124 -4.77 -1.06 23.57
C VAL A 124 -5.03 -1.63 22.18
N GLU A 125 -4.50 -2.82 21.95
CA GLU A 125 -4.69 -3.57 20.71
C GLU A 125 -5.96 -4.44 20.84
N ASP A 126 -6.89 -4.27 19.90
CA ASP A 126 -8.12 -5.06 19.84
C ASP A 126 -7.88 -6.40 19.15
N HIS A 127 -8.84 -7.31 19.28
CA HIS A 127 -8.84 -8.55 18.51
C HIS A 127 -8.84 -8.25 17.01
N GLY A 128 -7.92 -8.88 16.29
CA GLY A 128 -7.82 -8.71 14.86
C GLY A 128 -8.99 -9.29 14.09
N VAL A 129 -9.39 -8.57 13.03
CA VAL A 129 -10.56 -8.87 12.23
C VAL A 129 -10.14 -9.39 10.85
N TRP A 130 -10.49 -10.63 10.55
CA TRP A 130 -10.28 -11.21 9.22
C TRP A 130 -11.42 -10.83 8.27
N ILE A 131 -11.09 -10.11 7.20
CA ILE A 131 -12.01 -9.78 6.11
C ILE A 131 -12.15 -11.02 5.23
N GLY A 132 -13.36 -11.59 5.20
CA GLY A 132 -13.65 -12.86 4.53
C GLY A 132 -13.81 -12.80 3.00
N GLY A 133 -13.89 -11.61 2.41
CA GLY A 133 -14.14 -11.47 0.97
C GLY A 133 -13.89 -10.07 0.41
N PRO A 134 -13.97 -9.90 -0.92
CA PRO A 134 -14.25 -10.94 -1.90
C PRO A 134 -13.01 -11.81 -2.15
N LYS A 135 -13.25 -13.04 -2.61
CA LYS A 135 -12.18 -13.90 -3.14
C LYS A 135 -11.81 -13.42 -4.54
N GLN A 136 -10.53 -13.46 -4.89
CA GLN A 136 -10.09 -13.19 -6.25
C GLN A 136 -10.69 -14.22 -7.23
N PRO A 137 -11.19 -13.78 -8.39
CA PRO A 137 -11.75 -14.69 -9.39
C PRO A 137 -10.65 -15.48 -10.14
N ASP A 138 -9.41 -14.98 -10.11
CA ASP A 138 -8.28 -15.50 -10.87
C ASP A 138 -7.06 -15.82 -9.98
N GLY A 139 -5.91 -16.10 -10.60
CA GLY A 139 -4.64 -16.39 -9.90
C GLY A 139 -3.73 -15.17 -9.65
N THR A 140 -4.04 -13.98 -10.18
CA THR A 140 -3.07 -12.87 -10.30
C THR A 140 -3.57 -11.51 -9.82
N SER A 141 -4.83 -11.41 -9.42
CA SER A 141 -5.48 -10.13 -9.06
C SER A 141 -5.45 -9.80 -7.57
N CYS A 142 -4.64 -10.51 -6.80
CA CYS A 142 -4.50 -10.26 -5.36
C CYS A 142 -4.11 -8.81 -5.06
N GLY A 143 -3.10 -8.27 -5.75
CA GLY A 143 -2.69 -6.89 -5.57
C GLY A 143 -3.78 -5.87 -5.91
N VAL A 144 -4.56 -6.14 -6.97
CA VAL A 144 -5.69 -5.29 -7.39
C VAL A 144 -6.75 -5.23 -6.31
N LEU A 145 -7.09 -6.38 -5.73
CA LEU A 145 -8.09 -6.48 -4.67
C LEU A 145 -7.61 -5.88 -3.35
N CYS A 146 -6.32 -6.00 -3.01
CA CYS A 146 -5.75 -5.29 -1.86
C CYS A 146 -5.91 -3.76 -2.02
N ILE A 147 -5.58 -3.20 -3.19
CA ILE A 147 -5.76 -1.77 -3.48
C ILE A 147 -7.23 -1.37 -3.35
N ALA A 148 -8.14 -2.14 -3.93
CA ALA A 148 -9.58 -1.86 -3.88
C ALA A 148 -10.13 -1.88 -2.45
N HIS A 149 -9.69 -2.82 -1.62
CA HIS A 149 -10.09 -2.92 -0.21
C HIS A 149 -9.58 -1.77 0.64
N VAL A 150 -8.32 -1.36 0.45
CA VAL A 150 -7.79 -0.18 1.13
C VAL A 150 -8.64 1.04 0.78
N TYR A 151 -8.95 1.26 -0.50
CA TYR A 151 -9.80 2.37 -0.91
C TYR A 151 -11.22 2.30 -0.30
N ASP A 152 -11.87 1.13 -0.32
CA ASP A 152 -13.22 0.94 0.23
C ASP A 152 -13.27 1.15 1.75
N MET A 153 -12.25 0.67 2.47
CA MET A 153 -12.17 0.76 3.92
C MET A 153 -11.84 2.17 4.40
N LEU A 154 -10.87 2.84 3.76
CA LEU A 154 -10.45 4.19 4.15
C LEU A 154 -11.54 5.24 3.89
N ASN A 155 -12.45 5.00 2.93
CA ASN A 155 -13.62 5.85 2.69
C ASN A 155 -14.86 5.41 3.50
N ASP A 156 -14.71 4.50 4.48
CA ASP A 156 -15.77 3.96 5.33
C ASP A 156 -16.99 3.41 4.56
N TYR A 157 -16.79 2.95 3.32
CA TYR A 157 -17.87 2.34 2.55
C TYR A 157 -18.17 0.91 3.06
N SER A 158 -17.12 0.13 3.34
CA SER A 158 -17.22 -1.28 3.75
C SER A 158 -18.18 -2.08 2.86
N ARG A 159 -18.20 -1.77 1.56
CA ARG A 159 -19.11 -2.38 0.57
C ARG A 159 -18.46 -3.54 -0.12
N LEU A 160 -17.14 -3.48 -0.34
CA LEU A 160 -16.42 -4.48 -1.12
C LEU A 160 -16.41 -5.85 -0.43
N ALA A 161 -16.34 -5.87 0.91
CA ALA A 161 -16.35 -7.10 1.71
C ALA A 161 -17.65 -7.92 1.60
N ARG A 162 -18.74 -7.34 1.07
CA ARG A 162 -20.08 -7.97 1.03
C ARG A 162 -20.44 -8.55 -0.34
N GLY A 163 -19.61 -8.31 -1.36
CA GLY A 163 -19.89 -8.72 -2.74
C GLY A 163 -19.07 -9.93 -3.20
N ALA A 164 -19.45 -10.45 -4.38
CA ALA A 164 -18.54 -11.21 -5.23
C ALA A 164 -17.84 -10.25 -6.20
N VAL A 165 -16.66 -10.63 -6.68
CA VAL A 165 -15.92 -9.88 -7.70
C VAL A 165 -15.69 -10.79 -8.89
N THR A 166 -16.10 -10.33 -10.07
CA THR A 166 -15.92 -11.03 -11.35
C THR A 166 -14.60 -10.63 -12.01
N GLU A 167 -14.18 -11.37 -13.05
CA GLU A 167 -13.02 -10.98 -13.86
C GLU A 167 -13.23 -9.63 -14.58
N GLU A 168 -14.46 -9.31 -14.96
CA GLU A 168 -14.80 -8.02 -15.57
C GLU A 168 -14.65 -6.86 -14.58
N ASP A 169 -15.10 -7.05 -13.33
CA ASP A 169 -14.90 -6.07 -12.26
C ASP A 169 -13.40 -5.81 -12.03
N VAL A 170 -12.60 -6.88 -11.99
CA VAL A 170 -11.13 -6.80 -11.87
C VAL A 170 -10.54 -6.04 -13.05
N ALA A 171 -10.98 -6.28 -14.28
CA ALA A 171 -10.50 -5.56 -15.46
C ALA A 171 -10.77 -4.06 -15.34
N VAL A 172 -11.95 -3.66 -14.85
CA VAL A 172 -12.28 -2.25 -14.56
C VAL A 172 -11.40 -1.68 -13.45
N MET A 173 -11.18 -2.42 -12.35
CA MET A 173 -10.30 -1.99 -11.27
C MET A 173 -8.86 -1.78 -11.75
N ARG A 174 -8.33 -2.68 -12.59
CA ARG A 174 -7.00 -2.56 -13.20
C ARG A 174 -6.90 -1.28 -14.04
N LEU A 175 -7.89 -1.00 -14.87
CA LEU A 175 -7.94 0.23 -15.67
C LEU A 175 -7.94 1.48 -14.79
N ARG A 176 -8.68 1.48 -13.67
CA ARG A 176 -8.68 2.59 -12.71
C ARG A 176 -7.34 2.77 -12.01
N ILE A 177 -6.67 1.67 -11.63
CA ILE A 177 -5.32 1.72 -11.03
C ILE A 177 -4.32 2.26 -12.05
N MET A 178 -4.36 1.80 -13.30
CA MET A 178 -3.51 2.32 -14.37
C MET A 178 -3.74 3.82 -14.60
N TRP A 179 -5.00 4.25 -14.64
CA TRP A 179 -5.37 5.66 -14.74
C TRP A 179 -4.81 6.47 -13.57
N MET A 180 -4.98 5.98 -12.34
CA MET A 180 -4.41 6.60 -11.15
C MET A 180 -2.89 6.78 -11.29
N ILE A 181 -2.15 5.76 -11.72
CA ILE A 181 -0.69 5.83 -11.92
C ILE A 181 -0.32 6.86 -12.98
N GLN A 182 -1.03 6.86 -14.12
CA GLN A 182 -0.73 7.74 -15.25
C GLN A 182 -1.05 9.22 -14.96
N MET A 183 -2.00 9.51 -14.08
CA MET A 183 -2.44 10.87 -13.79
C MET A 183 -1.62 11.60 -12.70
N GLN A 184 -0.81 10.88 -11.92
CA GLN A 184 0.02 11.49 -10.87
C GLN A 184 1.23 12.34 -11.33
N PRO A 185 1.86 12.16 -12.51
CA PRO A 185 2.89 13.11 -12.97
C PRO A 185 2.41 14.55 -13.13
N TYR A 186 1.09 14.81 -13.18
CA TYR A 186 0.52 16.16 -13.19
C TYR A 186 0.49 16.86 -11.81
N LEU A 187 0.58 16.12 -10.71
CA LEU A 187 0.59 16.68 -9.35
C LEU A 187 2.02 16.92 -8.83
N THR A 188 3.01 16.16 -9.29
CA THR A 188 4.43 16.32 -8.91
C THR A 188 5.21 17.32 -9.76
N THR A 189 4.76 17.61 -10.98
CA THR A 189 5.45 18.55 -11.91
C THR A 189 5.39 20.00 -11.47
N LYS A 190 4.45 20.40 -10.60
CA LYS A 190 4.45 21.76 -10.03
C LYS A 190 5.35 21.92 -8.79
N SER A 191 5.87 20.84 -8.19
CA SER A 191 6.51 20.91 -6.85
C SER A 191 7.93 20.36 -6.74
N ASN A 192 8.50 19.68 -7.74
CA ASN A 192 9.78 18.98 -7.53
C ASN A 192 10.95 19.58 -8.33
N GLU A 193 11.88 20.24 -7.64
CA GLU A 193 13.23 20.52 -8.15
C GLU A 193 14.02 19.23 -8.48
N LEU A 194 13.60 18.09 -7.93
CA LEU A 194 14.13 16.75 -8.21
C LEU A 194 13.86 16.29 -9.66
N THR A 195 12.84 16.83 -10.33
CA THR A 195 12.52 16.50 -11.74
C THR A 195 13.63 16.93 -12.67
N ARG A 196 14.32 18.06 -12.41
CA ARG A 196 15.48 18.49 -13.22
C ARG A 196 16.65 17.51 -13.13
N ALA A 197 16.83 16.84 -11.99
CA ALA A 197 17.88 15.83 -11.83
C ALA A 197 17.51 14.53 -12.53
N VAL A 198 16.25 14.09 -12.45
CA VAL A 198 15.77 12.88 -13.15
C VAL A 198 15.73 13.09 -14.67
N GLU A 199 15.28 14.26 -15.14
CA GLU A 199 15.34 14.63 -16.56
C GLU A 199 16.77 14.72 -17.07
N ALA A 200 17.72 15.23 -16.26
CA ALA A 200 19.14 15.23 -16.61
C ALA A 200 19.67 13.80 -16.75
N THR A 201 19.32 12.89 -15.83
CA THR A 201 19.75 11.49 -15.90
C THR A 201 19.09 10.76 -17.08
N ASP A 202 17.82 11.01 -17.37
CA ASP A 202 17.11 10.40 -18.51
C ASP A 202 17.70 10.88 -19.85
N ILE A 203 18.05 12.16 -19.96
CA ILE A 203 18.76 12.71 -21.13
C ILE A 203 20.14 12.07 -21.28
N GLU A 204 20.89 11.88 -20.19
CA GLU A 204 22.22 11.26 -20.20
C GLU A 204 22.16 9.77 -20.57
N LEU A 205 21.12 9.06 -20.10
CA LEU A 205 20.85 7.67 -20.45
C LEU A 205 20.49 7.53 -21.94
N LEU A 206 19.62 8.40 -22.45
CA LEU A 206 19.22 8.42 -23.87
C LEU A 206 20.42 8.76 -24.77
N ALA A 207 21.25 9.73 -24.41
CA ALA A 207 22.47 10.06 -25.15
C ALA A 207 23.44 8.87 -25.19
N THR A 208 23.59 8.15 -24.08
CA THR A 208 24.44 6.96 -24.00
C THR A 208 23.94 5.83 -24.89
N VAL A 209 22.62 5.58 -24.89
CA VAL A 209 22.00 4.53 -25.72
C VAL A 209 22.07 4.88 -27.21
N ILE A 210 21.81 6.14 -27.58
CA ILE A 210 21.86 6.62 -28.96
C ILE A 210 23.29 6.56 -29.51
N ASN A 211 24.28 7.00 -28.74
CA ASN A 211 25.69 6.91 -29.15
C ASN A 211 26.14 5.46 -29.34
N LYS A 212 25.71 4.54 -28.46
CA LYS A 212 26.00 3.11 -28.62
C LYS A 212 25.37 2.51 -29.87
N MET A 213 24.16 2.94 -30.23
CA MET A 213 23.49 2.51 -31.46
C MET A 213 24.11 3.09 -32.74
N LEU A 214 24.66 4.30 -32.69
CA LEU A 214 25.36 4.92 -33.82
C LEU A 214 26.74 4.28 -34.06
N PHE A 215 27.46 3.88 -33.00
CA PHE A 215 28.72 3.15 -33.13
C PHE A 215 28.56 1.78 -33.78
N ILE A 216 27.43 1.09 -33.55
CA ILE A 216 27.14 -0.23 -34.17
C ILE A 216 26.75 -0.10 -35.66
N LYS A 217 26.31 1.08 -36.11
CA LYS A 217 25.95 1.33 -37.51
C LYS A 217 27.11 1.80 -38.39
N ASN A 218 28.24 2.20 -37.80
CA ASN A 218 29.41 2.72 -38.51
C ASN A 218 30.66 1.81 -38.41
N SER A 219 30.47 0.57 -37.95
CA SER A 219 31.45 -0.53 -37.90
C SER A 219 31.00 -1.66 -38.79
#